data_AF-A0A2V8KX71-F1
#
_entry.id   AF-A0A2V8KX71-F1
#
_cell.length_a   1.000
_cell.length_b   1.000
_cell.length_c   1.000
_cell.angle_alpha   90.00
_cell.angle_beta   90.00
_cell.angle_gamma   90.00
#
_symmetry.space_group_name_H-M   'P 1'
#
loop_
_entity.id
_entity.type
_entity.pdbx_description
1 polymer ?
#
loop_
_entity_poly.entity_id
_entity_poly.type
_entity_poly.pdbx_seq_one_letter_code
_entity_poly.pdbx_strand_id
1 'polypeptide(L)'
;DGKGLPPGKGTPAEGATIYAAQCASCHGANGEGGVADALVGAEPKGSAPFGPQYEKFRGDTRDVPFTIGNYWPYATTIFDYIRRAMPPNAAGSLKADQVYSLTAFLLAKNGIIA
;
A
#
# COMPACT_ATOMS: atom_id res chain seq x y z
N ASP A 1 8.93 14.33 1.96
CA ASP A 1 8.29 15.65 2.21
C ASP A 1 7.13 15.96 1.24
N GLY A 2 6.82 15.09 0.25
CA GLY A 2 5.67 15.29 -0.64
C GLY A 2 5.91 16.29 -1.78
N LYS A 3 7.14 16.79 -1.94
CA LYS A 3 7.50 17.71 -3.01
C LYS A 3 7.26 17.06 -4.39
N GLY A 4 6.59 17.78 -5.29
CA GLY A 4 6.32 17.31 -6.66
C GLY A 4 5.11 16.39 -6.81
N LEU A 5 4.37 16.11 -5.73
CA LEU A 5 3.09 15.45 -5.86
C LEU A 5 2.07 16.35 -6.59
N PRO A 6 1.23 15.77 -7.48
CA PRO A 6 0.24 16.53 -8.21
C PRO A 6 -0.85 17.05 -7.26
N PRO A 7 -1.51 18.17 -7.57
CA PRO A 7 -2.66 18.62 -6.77
C PRO A 7 -3.74 17.54 -6.77
N GLY A 8 -4.33 17.31 -5.59
CA GLY A 8 -5.41 16.36 -5.43
C GLY A 8 -5.72 16.07 -3.96
N LYS A 9 -6.72 15.22 -3.76
CA LYS A 9 -7.16 14.73 -2.45
C LYS A 9 -7.83 13.38 -2.59
N GLY A 10 -7.96 12.68 -1.47
CA GLY A 10 -8.67 11.41 -1.45
C GLY A 10 -8.94 10.93 -0.05
N THR A 11 -9.94 10.07 0.10
CA THR A 11 -10.34 9.46 1.37
C THR A 11 -10.17 7.94 1.33
N PRO A 12 -10.01 7.29 2.50
CA PRO A 12 -10.00 5.83 2.57
C PRO A 12 -11.26 5.18 2.00
N ALA A 13 -12.44 5.81 2.18
CA ALA A 13 -13.72 5.29 1.70
C ALA A 13 -13.80 5.29 0.16
N GLU A 14 -13.37 6.37 -0.49
CA GLU A 14 -13.24 6.42 -1.95
C GLU A 14 -12.21 5.39 -2.44
N GLY A 15 -11.10 5.26 -1.71
CA GLY A 15 -10.04 4.31 -2.03
C GLY A 15 -10.49 2.87 -1.97
N ALA A 16 -11.34 2.51 -1.01
CA ALA A 16 -11.93 1.17 -0.90
C ALA A 16 -12.72 0.79 -2.16
N THR A 17 -13.50 1.73 -2.70
CA THR A 17 -14.27 1.52 -3.93
C THR A 17 -13.36 1.26 -5.12
N ILE A 18 -12.31 2.08 -5.27
CA ILE A 18 -11.34 1.94 -6.38
C ILE A 18 -10.55 0.63 -6.23
N TYR A 19 -10.12 0.32 -5.01
CA TYR A 19 -9.36 -0.89 -4.71
C TYR A 19 -10.12 -2.16 -5.08
N ALA A 20 -11.40 -2.23 -4.69
CA ALA A 20 -12.26 -3.36 -5.03
C ALA A 20 -12.39 -3.56 -6.55
N ALA A 21 -12.43 -2.47 -7.31
CA ALA A 21 -12.58 -2.52 -8.76
C ALA A 21 -11.28 -2.80 -9.52
N GLN A 22 -10.12 -2.33 -9.02
CA GLN A 22 -8.89 -2.26 -9.80
C GLN A 22 -7.68 -2.97 -9.19
N CYS A 23 -7.76 -3.41 -7.94
CA CYS A 23 -6.61 -3.97 -7.22
C CYS A 23 -6.90 -5.36 -6.64
N ALA A 24 -8.12 -5.57 -6.15
CA ALA A 24 -8.49 -6.75 -5.37
C ALA A 24 -8.35 -8.08 -6.11
N SER A 25 -8.47 -8.09 -7.44
CA SER A 25 -8.31 -9.32 -8.25
C SER A 25 -6.90 -9.92 -8.16
N CYS A 26 -5.89 -9.10 -7.87
CA CYS A 26 -4.50 -9.55 -7.75
C CYS A 26 -4.04 -9.58 -6.30
N HIS A 27 -4.40 -8.57 -5.51
CA HIS A 27 -3.90 -8.37 -4.14
C HIS A 27 -4.85 -8.89 -3.05
N GLY A 28 -5.97 -9.53 -3.41
CA GLY A 28 -6.98 -9.99 -2.47
C GLY A 28 -7.98 -8.90 -2.08
N ALA A 29 -9.15 -9.28 -1.56
CA ALA A 29 -10.22 -8.34 -1.22
C ALA A 29 -9.85 -7.43 -0.04
N ASN A 30 -8.97 -7.90 0.84
CA ASN A 30 -8.49 -7.22 2.03
C ASN A 30 -7.01 -6.81 1.94
N GLY A 31 -6.34 -7.03 0.81
CA GLY A 31 -4.90 -6.82 0.68
C GLY A 31 -4.05 -7.95 1.25
N GLU A 32 -4.64 -9.11 1.51
CA GLU A 32 -3.99 -10.32 2.00
C GLU A 32 -3.04 -10.98 0.98
N GLY A 33 -3.04 -10.51 -0.26
CA GLY A 33 -2.27 -11.07 -1.36
C GLY A 33 -3.01 -12.19 -2.10
N GLY A 34 -2.35 -12.75 -3.10
CA GLY A 34 -2.90 -13.83 -3.93
C GLY A 34 -2.03 -14.04 -5.16
N VAL A 35 -2.52 -13.59 -6.32
CA VAL A 35 -1.72 -13.57 -7.56
C VAL A 35 -0.56 -12.57 -7.46
N ALA A 36 -0.76 -11.48 -6.73
CA ALA A 36 0.26 -10.49 -6.41
C ALA A 36 0.49 -10.41 -4.90
N ASP A 37 1.54 -9.69 -4.50
CA ASP A 37 2.00 -9.59 -3.11
C ASP A 37 0.91 -9.06 -2.16
N ALA A 38 0.99 -9.48 -0.90
CA ALA A 38 0.18 -8.92 0.17
C ALA A 38 0.51 -7.43 0.38
N LEU A 39 -0.52 -6.59 0.42
CA LEU A 39 -0.39 -5.15 0.67
C LEU A 39 -0.69 -4.78 2.12
N VAL A 40 -1.46 -5.63 2.81
CA VAL A 40 -1.94 -5.42 4.17
C VAL A 40 -1.42 -6.53 5.08
N GLY A 41 -0.79 -6.13 6.18
CA GLY A 41 -0.28 -7.06 7.18
C GLY A 41 0.75 -6.38 8.07
N ALA A 42 0.80 -6.75 9.34
CA ALA A 42 1.88 -6.36 10.24
C ALA A 42 2.04 -7.49 11.27
N GLU A 43 3.16 -8.22 11.18
CA GLU A 43 3.49 -9.31 12.10
C GLU A 43 4.42 -8.80 13.21
N PRO A 44 4.06 -9.00 14.49
CA PRO A 44 2.79 -8.61 15.11
C PRO A 44 2.62 -7.09 15.26
N LYS A 45 1.38 -6.61 15.43
CA LYS A 45 1.07 -5.23 15.84
C LYS A 45 1.86 -4.87 17.11
N GLY A 46 2.80 -3.94 17.00
CA GLY A 46 3.62 -3.47 18.12
C GLY A 46 4.97 -4.19 18.28
N SER A 47 5.35 -5.08 17.36
CA SER A 47 6.65 -5.74 17.39
C SER A 47 7.50 -5.43 16.17
N ALA A 48 8.80 -5.28 16.46
CA ALA A 48 9.91 -5.18 15.53
C ALA A 48 9.89 -3.97 14.57
N PRO A 49 11.06 -3.54 14.09
CA PRO A 49 11.19 -2.18 13.59
C PRO A 49 10.56 -2.04 12.21
N PHE A 50 9.68 -1.05 12.09
CA PHE A 50 9.07 -0.64 10.82
C PHE A 50 10.12 -0.12 9.84
N GLY A 51 9.92 -0.36 8.55
CA GLY A 51 10.81 0.14 7.50
C GLY A 51 11.96 -0.83 7.19
N PRO A 52 13.09 -0.35 6.63
CA PRO A 52 14.20 -1.22 6.20
C PRO A 52 14.81 -2.10 7.30
N GLN A 53 14.66 -1.69 8.56
CA GLN A 53 15.12 -2.49 9.70
C GLN A 53 14.33 -3.79 9.85
N TYR A 54 13.10 -3.85 9.32
CA TYR A 54 12.27 -5.04 9.29
C TYR A 54 12.96 -6.20 8.55
N GLU A 55 13.73 -5.89 7.50
CA GLU A 55 14.49 -6.90 6.76
C GLU A 55 15.55 -7.59 7.64
N LYS A 56 16.22 -6.82 8.50
CA LYS A 56 17.16 -7.37 9.49
C LYS A 56 16.43 -8.17 10.56
N PHE A 57 15.26 -7.70 11.01
CA PHE A 57 14.49 -8.39 12.04
C PHE A 57 13.94 -9.74 11.57
N ARG A 58 13.31 -9.77 10.39
CA ARG A 58 12.73 -11.02 9.87
C ARG A 58 13.80 -12.09 9.62
N GLY A 59 15.05 -11.69 9.36
CA GLY A 59 16.15 -12.61 9.10
C GLY A 59 15.80 -13.60 7.98
N ASP A 60 16.00 -14.89 8.26
CA ASP A 60 15.69 -16.00 7.34
C ASP A 60 14.23 -16.48 7.44
N THR A 61 13.36 -15.80 8.17
CA THR A 61 11.93 -16.15 8.30
C THR A 61 11.19 -15.76 7.02
N ARG A 62 11.26 -16.64 6.00
CA ARG A 62 10.73 -16.40 4.64
C ARG A 62 9.21 -16.35 4.58
N ASP A 63 8.54 -16.78 5.64
CA ASP A 63 7.09 -16.93 5.70
C ASP A 63 6.39 -15.59 5.97
N VAL A 64 7.15 -14.56 6.35
CA VAL A 64 6.59 -13.24 6.71
C VAL A 64 6.65 -12.28 5.52
N PRO A 65 5.50 -11.85 4.96
CA PRO A 65 5.48 -11.00 3.78
C PRO A 65 5.98 -9.58 4.09
N PHE A 66 6.55 -8.94 3.08
CA PHE A 66 6.74 -7.49 3.10
C PHE A 66 5.46 -6.82 2.65
N THR A 67 4.92 -5.95 3.48
CA THR A 67 3.67 -5.23 3.23
C THR A 67 3.88 -3.76 3.54
N ILE A 68 2.85 -2.96 3.27
CA ILE A 68 2.84 -1.55 3.66
C ILE A 68 2.90 -1.40 5.19
N GLY A 69 2.28 -2.32 5.94
CA GLY A 69 2.19 -2.25 7.40
C GLY A 69 3.48 -2.54 8.16
N ASN A 70 4.50 -3.14 7.52
CA ASN A 70 5.76 -3.51 8.19
C ASN A 70 7.02 -2.95 7.52
N TYR A 71 7.03 -2.73 6.20
CA TYR A 71 8.28 -2.50 5.46
C TYR A 71 8.37 -1.16 4.75
N TRP A 72 7.26 -0.58 4.28
CA TRP A 72 7.31 0.62 3.43
C TRP A 72 7.28 1.89 4.28
N PRO A 73 8.40 2.62 4.46
CA PRO A 73 8.49 3.66 5.48
C PRO A 73 7.78 4.97 5.12
N TYR A 74 7.43 5.17 3.85
CA TYR A 74 6.93 6.46 3.36
C TYR A 74 5.67 6.29 2.51
N ALA A 75 4.62 7.02 2.89
CA ALA A 75 3.39 7.14 2.11
C ALA A 75 3.64 7.66 0.68
N THR A 76 4.67 8.50 0.50
CA THR A 76 5.06 9.01 -0.82
C THR A 76 5.54 7.92 -1.76
N THR A 77 6.19 6.86 -1.26
CA THR A 77 6.63 5.72 -2.09
C THR A 77 5.42 4.91 -2.56
N ILE A 78 4.43 4.74 -1.69
CA ILE A 78 3.17 4.07 -2.02
C ILE A 78 2.44 4.85 -3.12
N PHE A 79 2.25 6.15 -2.92
CA PHE A 79 1.61 7.03 -3.89
C PHE A 79 2.32 6.98 -5.25
N ASP A 80 3.65 7.14 -5.24
CA ASP A 80 4.44 7.20 -6.46
C ASP A 80 4.42 5.87 -7.22
N TYR A 81 4.51 4.75 -6.51
CA TYR A 81 4.42 3.42 -7.12
C TYR A 81 3.04 3.17 -7.74
N ILE A 82 1.95 3.47 -7.00
CA ILE A 82 0.59 3.33 -7.52
C ILE A 82 0.42 4.19 -8.77
N ARG A 83 0.83 5.46 -8.73
CA ARG A 83 0.69 6.38 -9.86
C ARG A 83 1.45 5.93 -11.10
N ARG A 84 2.68 5.42 -10.94
CA ARG A 84 3.56 5.14 -12.09
C ARG A 84 3.43 3.74 -12.63
N ALA A 85 3.07 2.76 -11.80
CA ALA A 85 3.12 1.36 -12.15
C ALA A 85 1.76 0.65 -12.13
N MET A 86 0.76 1.20 -11.43
CA MET A 86 -0.52 0.53 -11.22
C MET A 86 -1.68 1.18 -12.00
N PRO A 87 -2.71 0.37 -12.36
CA PRO A 87 -2.69 -1.09 -12.40
C PRO A 87 -1.72 -1.59 -13.51
N PRO A 88 -1.13 -2.80 -13.40
CA PRO A 88 -0.03 -3.23 -14.27
C PRO A 88 -0.39 -3.31 -15.77
N ASN A 89 -1.67 -3.52 -16.09
CA ASN A 89 -2.18 -3.53 -17.46
C ASN A 89 -2.57 -2.14 -18.00
N ALA A 90 -2.55 -1.09 -17.15
CA ALA A 90 -2.86 0.29 -17.53
C ALA A 90 -2.05 1.27 -16.66
N ALA A 91 -0.73 1.06 -16.58
CA ALA A 91 0.14 1.89 -15.74
C ALA A 91 0.00 3.38 -16.08
N GLY A 92 -0.15 4.23 -15.06
CA GLY A 92 -0.36 5.66 -15.25
C GLY A 92 -1.79 6.09 -15.58
N SER A 93 -2.76 5.17 -15.64
CA SER A 93 -4.16 5.51 -15.96
C SER A 93 -4.92 6.18 -14.82
N LEU A 94 -4.45 6.03 -13.57
CA LEU A 94 -5.10 6.57 -12.38
C LEU A 94 -4.91 8.09 -12.29
N LYS A 95 -6.00 8.81 -12.02
CA LYS A 95 -5.97 10.26 -11.72
C LYS A 95 -5.36 10.51 -10.35
N ALA A 96 -4.81 11.71 -10.12
CA ALA A 96 -4.18 12.09 -8.86
C ALA A 96 -5.07 11.78 -7.64
N ASP A 97 -6.34 12.18 -7.66
CA ASP A 97 -7.29 11.91 -6.58
C ASP A 97 -7.50 10.41 -6.33
N GLN A 98 -7.54 9.60 -7.39
CA GLN A 98 -7.67 8.15 -7.25
C GLN A 98 -6.45 7.53 -6.57
N VAL A 99 -5.24 8.00 -6.92
CA VAL A 99 -4.00 7.57 -6.26
C VAL A 99 -3.97 8.01 -4.80
N TYR A 100 -4.42 9.24 -4.49
CA TYR A 100 -4.56 9.71 -3.11
C TYR A 100 -5.52 8.82 -2.32
N SER A 101 -6.70 8.54 -2.86
CA SER A 101 -7.70 7.69 -2.22
C SER A 101 -7.19 6.26 -1.99
N LEU A 102 -6.54 5.64 -2.98
CA LEU A 102 -5.91 4.32 -2.84
C LEU A 102 -4.80 4.30 -1.78
N THR A 103 -3.95 5.34 -1.77
CA THR A 103 -2.90 5.47 -0.77
C THR A 103 -3.50 5.59 0.63
N ALA A 104 -4.51 6.45 0.80
CA ALA A 104 -5.21 6.63 2.08
C ALA A 104 -5.88 5.32 2.54
N PHE A 105 -6.54 4.60 1.62
CA PHE A 105 -7.15 3.30 1.91
C PHE A 105 -6.13 2.27 2.40
N LEU A 106 -4.98 2.14 1.73
CA LEU A 106 -3.94 1.19 2.13
C LEU A 106 -3.30 1.54 3.47
N LEU A 107 -3.09 2.83 3.74
CA LEU A 107 -2.62 3.30 5.05
C LEU A 107 -3.66 3.00 6.15
N ALA A 108 -4.94 3.23 5.89
CA ALA A 108 -6.02 2.93 6.83
C ALA A 108 -6.17 1.43 7.08
N LYS A 109 -6.10 0.59 6.03
CA LYS A 109 -6.12 -0.87 6.16
C LYS A 109 -4.95 -1.42 6.96
N ASN A 110 -3.79 -0.76 6.93
CA ASN A 110 -2.65 -1.08 7.77
C ASN A 110 -2.66 -0.39 9.14
N GLY A 111 -3.73 0.34 9.49
CA GLY A 111 -3.89 1.00 10.80
C GLY A 111 -2.96 2.19 11.04
N ILE A 112 -2.39 2.77 9.98
CA ILE A 112 -1.46 3.90 10.07
C ILE A 112 -2.22 5.23 10.19
N ILE A 113 -3.40 5.32 9.58
CA ILE A 113 -4.32 6.46 9.68
C ILE A 113 -5.74 5.96 9.99
N ALA A 114 -6.59 6.86 10.48
CA ALA A 114 -8.00 6.60 10.80
C ALA A 114 -8.92 6.79 9.58
#